data_AF-A0AAD9ZL12-F1
#
_entry.id   AF-A0AAD9ZL12-F1
#
_cell.length_a   1.000
_cell.length_b   1.000
_cell.length_c   1.000
_cell.angle_alpha   90.00
_cell.angle_beta   90.00
_cell.angle_gamma   90.00
#
_symmetry.space_group_name_H-M   'P 1'
#
loop_
_entity.id
_entity.type
_entity.pdbx_description
1 polymer ?
#
loop_
_entity_poly.entity_id
_entity_poly.type
_entity_poly.pdbx_seq_one_letter_code
_entity_poly.pdbx_strand_id
1 'polypeptide(L)'
;MEAAKRYEAVKCLQNLSVQETEEPIEERYSLSLTSGEIVNVRVSQMIRWDRESSILFTQRLDRSNGHKNLLEYATHFSEVISKGVLWEMEDHINALAELIRLAFLLEFNEEAVGFLMKSKNLQIFMEDEEFLSAAFPSE
;
A
#
# COMPACT_ATOMS: atom_id res chain seq x y z
N MET A 1 -2.85 -18.98 -5.60
CA MET A 1 -2.56 -18.12 -6.76
C MET A 1 -1.31 -18.64 -7.46
N GLU A 2 -1.32 -18.73 -8.79
CA GLU A 2 -0.16 -19.16 -9.60
C GLU A 2 0.98 -18.12 -9.51
N ALA A 3 2.23 -18.57 -9.63
CA ALA A 3 3.41 -17.71 -9.47
C ALA A 3 3.39 -16.50 -10.42
N ALA A 4 3.02 -16.70 -11.70
CA ALA A 4 2.91 -15.61 -12.68
C ALA A 4 1.91 -14.51 -12.26
N LYS A 5 0.77 -14.90 -11.66
CA LYS A 5 -0.22 -13.93 -11.15
C LYS A 5 0.28 -13.19 -9.92
N ARG A 6 1.01 -13.88 -9.02
CA ARG A 6 1.66 -13.24 -7.86
C ARG A 6 2.67 -12.20 -8.32
N TYR A 7 3.54 -12.59 -9.25
CA TYR A 7 4.53 -11.71 -9.87
C TYR A 7 3.87 -10.46 -10.47
N GLU A 8 2.86 -10.65 -11.33
CA GLU A 8 2.23 -9.51 -12.01
C GLU A 8 1.56 -8.55 -11.03
N ALA A 9 0.94 -9.08 -9.97
CA ALA A 9 0.35 -8.26 -8.92
C ALA A 9 1.40 -7.37 -8.21
N VAL A 10 2.58 -7.90 -7.90
CA VAL A 10 3.62 -7.14 -7.15
C VAL A 10 4.56 -6.34 -8.04
N LYS A 11 4.63 -6.64 -9.34
CA LYS A 11 5.50 -5.94 -10.31
C LYS A 11 5.28 -4.43 -10.35
N CYS A 12 4.05 -3.98 -10.10
CA CYS A 12 3.71 -2.56 -10.02
C CYS A 12 4.48 -1.80 -8.92
N LEU A 13 4.95 -2.50 -7.88
CA LEU A 13 5.78 -1.92 -6.83
C LEU A 13 7.25 -1.72 -7.25
N GLN A 14 7.76 -2.52 -8.20
CA GLN A 14 9.16 -2.47 -8.61
C GLN A 14 9.52 -1.16 -9.35
N ASN A 15 8.56 -0.60 -10.10
CA ASN A 15 8.74 0.63 -10.87
C ASN A 15 8.07 1.84 -10.20
N LEU A 16 7.74 1.73 -8.91
CA LEU A 16 7.00 2.76 -8.19
C LEU A 16 7.92 3.94 -7.84
N SER A 17 7.54 5.14 -8.26
CA SER A 17 8.15 6.38 -7.79
C SER A 17 7.42 6.88 -6.56
N VAL A 18 8.14 7.33 -5.53
CA VAL A 18 7.53 7.90 -4.31
C VAL A 18 7.77 9.40 -4.28
N GLN A 19 6.70 10.18 -4.10
CA GLN A 19 6.75 11.63 -3.98
C GLN A 19 6.17 12.06 -2.64
N GLU A 20 7.03 12.65 -1.79
CA GLU A 20 6.63 13.14 -0.47
C GLU A 20 6.14 14.59 -0.51
N THR A 21 5.07 14.90 0.20
CA THR A 21 4.51 16.25 0.37
C THR A 21 4.41 16.64 1.84
N GLU A 22 4.59 17.90 2.19
CA GLU A 22 4.42 18.36 3.59
C GLU A 22 2.92 18.40 3.99
N GLU A 23 2.06 18.86 3.07
CA GLU A 23 0.62 18.96 3.28
C GLU A 23 -0.14 17.70 2.81
N PRO A 24 -1.34 17.43 3.36
CA PRO A 24 -2.21 16.36 2.88
C PRO A 24 -2.60 16.54 1.40
N ILE A 25 -2.90 15.43 0.73
CA ILE A 25 -3.34 15.43 -0.66
C ILE A 25 -4.83 15.77 -0.69
N GLU A 26 -5.16 16.97 -1.16
CA GLU A 26 -6.54 17.38 -1.37
C GLU A 26 -7.06 16.95 -2.74
N GLU A 27 -8.17 16.22 -2.75
CA GLU A 27 -8.92 15.89 -3.94
C GLU A 27 -10.29 16.53 -3.91
N ARG A 28 -10.70 17.07 -5.07
CA ARG A 28 -11.97 17.75 -5.24
C ARG A 28 -12.66 17.19 -6.47
N TYR A 29 -13.82 16.60 -6.27
CA TYR A 29 -14.63 16.05 -7.35
C TYR A 29 -16.00 16.72 -7.37
N SER A 30 -16.48 17.00 -8.58
CA SER A 30 -17.83 17.52 -8.81
C SER A 30 -18.57 16.52 -9.70
N LEU A 31 -19.61 15.90 -9.17
CA LEU A 31 -20.45 14.96 -9.90
C LEU A 31 -21.74 15.66 -10.32
N SER A 32 -21.95 15.80 -11.64
CA SER A 32 -23.22 16.29 -12.17
C SER A 32 -24.21 15.13 -12.28
N LEU A 33 -25.30 15.21 -11.53
CA LEU A 33 -26.36 14.22 -11.54
C LEU A 33 -27.32 14.49 -12.71
N THR A 34 -28.02 13.44 -13.16
CA THR A 34 -29.04 13.54 -14.21
C THR A 34 -30.21 14.46 -13.84
N SER A 35 -30.39 14.76 -12.54
CA SER A 35 -31.34 15.75 -12.03
C SER A 35 -30.93 17.20 -12.30
N GLY A 36 -29.69 17.44 -12.75
CA GLY A 36 -29.09 18.77 -12.87
C GLY A 36 -28.43 19.27 -11.58
N GLU A 37 -28.52 18.51 -10.49
CA GLU A 37 -27.80 18.80 -9.25
C GLU A 37 -26.30 18.49 -9.41
N ILE A 38 -25.44 19.32 -8.80
CA ILE A 38 -23.99 19.10 -8.76
C ILE A 38 -23.58 18.80 -7.32
N VAL A 39 -23.06 17.60 -7.08
CA VAL A 39 -22.52 17.20 -5.79
C VAL A 39 -21.02 17.47 -5.78
N ASN A 40 -20.56 18.25 -4.78
CA ASN A 40 -19.14 18.53 -4.59
C ASN A 40 -18.60 17.72 -3.41
N VAL A 41 -17.58 16.90 -3.67
CA VAL A 41 -16.89 16.10 -2.66
C VAL A 41 -15.47 16.63 -2.50
N ARG A 42 -15.06 16.86 -1.25
CA ARG A 42 -13.67 17.16 -0.89
C ARG A 42 -13.14 16.03 -0.04
N VAL A 43 -12.03 15.46 -0.45
CA VAL A 43 -11.32 14.41 0.29
C VAL A 43 -9.92 14.94 0.61
N SER A 44 -9.47 14.74 1.85
CA SER A 44 -8.09 14.97 2.25
C SER A 44 -7.52 13.63 2.66
N GLN A 45 -6.42 13.21 2.03
CA GLN A 45 -5.81 11.91 2.27
C GLN A 45 -4.29 12.04 2.44
N MET A 46 -3.73 11.19 3.30
CA MET A 46 -2.29 11.19 3.56
C MET A 46 -1.52 10.48 2.45
N ILE A 47 -2.12 9.50 1.78
CA ILE A 47 -1.43 8.64 0.82
C ILE A 47 -2.36 8.40 -0.35
N ARG A 48 -1.83 8.52 -1.56
CA ARG A 48 -2.54 8.26 -2.81
C ARG A 48 -1.61 7.55 -3.78
N TRP A 49 -2.12 6.51 -4.44
CA TRP A 49 -1.38 5.86 -5.52
C TRP A 49 -2.06 6.15 -6.86
N ASP A 50 -1.33 6.84 -7.74
CA ASP A 50 -1.66 6.90 -9.16
C ASP A 50 -0.96 5.75 -9.90
N ARG A 51 -1.75 4.74 -10.27
CA ARG A 51 -1.25 3.53 -10.92
C ARG A 51 -0.84 3.76 -12.37
N GLU A 52 -1.46 4.70 -13.06
CA GLU A 52 -1.16 4.98 -14.48
C GLU A 52 0.23 5.59 -14.61
N SER A 53 0.56 6.53 -13.72
CA SER A 53 1.89 7.15 -13.69
C SER A 53 2.91 6.36 -12.85
N SER A 54 2.49 5.31 -12.13
CA SER A 54 3.32 4.58 -11.16
C SER A 54 3.91 5.49 -10.09
N ILE A 55 3.14 6.49 -9.62
CA ILE A 55 3.56 7.42 -8.57
C ILE A 55 2.73 7.20 -7.31
N LEU A 56 3.42 6.95 -6.19
CA LEU A 56 2.86 6.97 -4.85
C LEU A 56 3.14 8.33 -4.21
N PHE A 57 2.08 9.09 -3.98
CA PHE A 57 2.13 10.33 -3.24
C PHE A 57 1.94 10.04 -1.76
N THR A 58 2.82 10.56 -0.92
CA THR A 58 2.75 10.39 0.53
C THR A 58 2.91 11.72 1.24
N GLN A 59 2.06 12.00 2.20
CA GLN A 59 2.29 13.07 3.15
C GLN A 59 3.45 12.69 4.07
N ARG A 60 4.31 13.65 4.40
CA ARG A 60 5.37 13.45 5.36
C ARG A 60 4.80 12.98 6.69
N LEU A 61 5.33 11.87 7.21
CA LEU A 61 4.87 11.30 8.47
C LEU A 61 5.26 12.21 9.64
N ASP A 62 4.26 12.82 10.28
CA ASP A 62 4.44 13.54 11.52
C ASP A 62 4.57 12.57 12.72
N ARG A 63 5.80 12.38 13.20
CA ARG A 63 6.10 11.54 14.36
C ARG A 63 5.89 12.25 15.72
N SER A 64 5.53 13.54 15.74
CA SER A 64 5.45 14.34 16.96
C SER A 64 4.36 13.88 17.94
N ASN A 65 3.26 13.32 17.43
CA ASN A 65 2.12 12.84 18.23
C ASN A 65 2.17 11.33 18.53
N GLY A 66 3.35 10.70 18.42
CA GLY A 66 3.60 9.32 18.81
C GLY A 66 2.77 8.26 18.06
N HIS A 67 2.20 7.31 18.80
CA HIS A 67 1.55 6.11 18.26
C HIS A 67 0.29 6.39 17.42
N LYS A 68 -0.43 7.48 17.68
CA LYS A 68 -1.68 7.79 16.96
C LYS A 68 -1.39 8.08 15.48
N ASN A 69 -0.54 9.06 15.20
CA ASN A 69 -0.21 9.46 13.83
C ASN A 69 0.45 8.30 13.07
N LEU A 70 1.31 7.52 13.75
CA LEU A 70 1.93 6.33 13.17
C LEU A 70 0.88 5.28 12.76
N LEU A 71 -0.12 5.02 13.61
CA LEU A 71 -1.19 4.08 13.31
C LEU A 71 -2.11 4.57 12.18
N GLU A 72 -2.47 5.85 12.17
CA GLU A 72 -3.25 6.46 11.09
C GLU A 72 -2.52 6.34 9.75
N TYR A 73 -1.24 6.71 9.72
CA TYR A 73 -0.41 6.59 8.53
C TYR A 73 -0.26 5.14 8.06
N ALA A 74 0.06 4.22 8.98
CA ALA A 74 0.18 2.80 8.66
C ALA A 74 -1.13 2.22 8.10
N THR A 75 -2.27 2.68 8.62
CA THR A 75 -3.59 2.26 8.13
C THR A 75 -3.80 2.74 6.69
N HIS A 76 -3.64 4.04 6.42
CA HIS A 76 -3.77 4.56 5.05
C HIS A 76 -2.77 3.94 4.08
N PHE A 77 -1.52 3.77 4.51
CA PHE A 77 -0.46 3.16 3.69
C PHE A 77 -0.85 1.74 3.29
N SER A 78 -1.25 0.95 4.28
CA SER A 78 -1.61 -0.45 4.06
C SER A 78 -2.82 -0.61 3.14
N GLU A 79 -3.82 0.25 3.26
CA GLU A 79 -5.02 0.21 2.41
C GLU A 79 -4.69 0.57 0.97
N VAL A 80 -3.94 1.67 0.76
CA VAL A 80 -3.61 2.15 -0.59
C VAL A 80 -2.73 1.14 -1.32
N ILE A 81 -1.68 0.61 -0.67
CA ILE A 81 -0.80 -0.39 -1.27
C ILE A 81 -1.58 -1.68 -1.58
N SER A 82 -2.40 -2.17 -0.64
CA SER A 82 -3.14 -3.41 -0.87
C SER A 82 -4.16 -3.31 -1.99
N LYS A 83 -4.87 -2.18 -2.08
CA LYS A 83 -5.80 -1.89 -3.18
C LYS A 83 -5.08 -1.80 -4.53
N GLY A 84 -3.89 -1.21 -4.58
CA GLY A 84 -3.14 -1.10 -5.82
C GLY A 84 -2.54 -2.43 -6.29
N VAL A 85 -2.00 -3.23 -5.38
CA VAL A 85 -1.40 -4.55 -5.67
C VAL A 85 -2.47 -5.58 -6.03
N LEU A 86 -3.56 -5.65 -5.26
CA LEU A 86 -4.59 -6.68 -5.39
C LEU A 86 -5.89 -6.14 -6.02
N TRP A 87 -5.79 -5.17 -6.92
CA TRP A 87 -6.96 -4.50 -7.53
C TRP A 87 -7.92 -5.44 -8.27
N GLU A 88 -7.45 -6.60 -8.77
CA GLU A 88 -8.28 -7.65 -9.40
C GLU A 88 -8.76 -8.72 -8.40
N MET A 89 -8.37 -8.62 -7.13
CA MET A 89 -8.58 -9.63 -6.08
C MET A 89 -9.10 -8.98 -4.80
N GLU A 90 -10.26 -8.34 -4.89
CA GLU A 90 -10.83 -7.53 -3.81
C GLU A 90 -10.97 -8.28 -2.47
N ASP A 91 -11.31 -9.57 -2.51
CA ASP A 91 -11.46 -10.42 -1.32
C ASP A 91 -10.19 -10.54 -0.48
N HIS A 92 -9.02 -10.31 -1.06
CA HIS A 92 -7.72 -10.43 -0.39
C HIS A 92 -7.13 -9.09 0.05
N ILE A 93 -7.71 -7.95 -0.36
CA ILE A 93 -7.20 -6.61 -0.06
C ILE A 93 -7.10 -6.39 1.46
N ASN A 94 -8.16 -6.72 2.20
CA ASN A 94 -8.19 -6.48 3.65
C ASN A 94 -7.15 -7.31 4.40
N ALA A 95 -6.96 -8.58 4.00
CA ALA A 95 -5.97 -9.46 4.61
C ALA A 95 -4.55 -8.95 4.37
N LEU A 96 -4.24 -8.48 3.15
CA LEU A 96 -2.95 -7.88 2.84
C LEU A 96 -2.74 -6.56 3.60
N ALA A 97 -3.77 -5.72 3.71
CA ALA A 97 -3.69 -4.45 4.42
C ALA A 97 -3.37 -4.67 5.91
N GLU A 98 -4.00 -5.65 6.56
CA GLU A 98 -3.67 -5.98 7.94
C GLU A 98 -2.20 -6.41 8.13
N LEU A 99 -1.67 -7.23 7.22
CA LEU A 99 -0.29 -7.68 7.26
C LEU A 99 0.69 -6.51 7.07
N ILE A 100 0.46 -5.67 6.05
CA ILE A 100 1.30 -4.50 5.77
C ILE A 100 1.24 -3.52 6.93
N ARG A 101 0.07 -3.27 7.51
CA ARG A 101 -0.08 -2.38 8.67
C ARG A 101 0.73 -2.88 9.86
N LEU A 102 0.65 -4.17 10.19
CA LEU A 102 1.42 -4.76 11.29
C LEU A 102 2.92 -4.70 10.99
N ALA A 103 3.34 -5.04 9.77
CA ALA A 103 4.75 -4.95 9.36
C ALA A 103 5.28 -3.51 9.46
N PHE A 104 4.49 -2.52 9.04
CA PHE A 104 4.84 -1.10 9.13
C PHE A 104 5.04 -0.65 10.58
N LEU A 105 4.13 -1.04 11.48
CA LEU A 105 4.23 -0.74 12.91
C LEU A 105 5.44 -1.41 13.58
N LEU A 106 5.92 -2.52 13.00
CA LEU A 106 7.15 -3.23 13.39
C LEU A 106 8.39 -2.71 12.65
N GLU A 107 8.27 -1.57 11.96
CA GLU A 107 9.34 -0.94 11.17
C GLU A 107 9.94 -1.89 10.11
N PHE A 108 9.15 -2.84 9.62
CA PHE A 108 9.58 -3.90 8.71
C PHE A 108 10.80 -4.69 9.21
N ASN A 109 10.96 -4.81 10.52
CA ASN A 109 12.01 -5.63 11.11
C ASN A 109 11.89 -7.09 10.64
N GLU A 110 12.95 -7.62 10.03
CA GLU A 110 12.94 -8.93 9.36
C GLU A 110 12.56 -10.08 10.30
N GLU A 111 13.08 -10.10 11.52
CA GLU A 111 12.75 -11.15 12.51
C GLU A 111 11.28 -11.07 12.93
N ALA A 112 10.79 -9.87 13.22
CA ALA A 112 9.41 -9.64 13.64
C ALA A 112 8.42 -9.94 12.51
N VAL A 113 8.73 -9.55 11.27
CA VAL A 113 7.95 -9.89 10.08
C VAL A 113 7.99 -11.39 9.83
N GLY A 114 9.14 -12.04 9.98
CA GLY A 114 9.28 -13.49 9.88
C GLY A 114 8.40 -14.22 10.89
N PHE A 115 8.33 -13.75 12.14
CA PHE A 115 7.40 -14.27 13.13
C PHE A 115 5.93 -14.02 12.73
N LEU A 116 5.59 -12.81 12.30
CA LEU A 116 4.24 -12.46 11.83
C LEU A 116 3.78 -13.40 10.72
N MET A 117 4.61 -13.63 9.71
CA MET A 117 4.32 -14.56 8.60
C MET A 117 4.08 -15.97 9.10
N LYS A 118 4.97 -16.51 9.95
CA LYS A 118 4.80 -17.84 10.56
C LYS A 118 3.51 -17.94 11.36
N SER A 119 3.17 -16.93 12.16
CA SER A 119 1.95 -16.89 12.97
C SER A 119 0.67 -16.92 12.13
N LYS A 120 0.75 -16.48 10.86
CA LYS A 120 -0.34 -16.46 9.88
C LYS A 120 -0.28 -17.65 8.91
N ASN A 121 0.62 -18.61 9.15
CA ASN A 121 0.87 -19.76 8.29
C ASN A 121 1.21 -19.35 6.84
N LEU A 122 1.91 -18.23 6.69
CA LEU A 122 2.41 -17.77 5.39
C LEU A 122 3.79 -18.38 5.15
N GLN A 123 4.01 -18.81 3.92
CA GLN A 123 5.30 -19.30 3.43
C GLN A 123 5.68 -18.53 2.18
N ILE A 124 6.98 -18.32 1.99
CA ILE A 124 7.53 -17.84 0.73
C ILE A 124 7.78 -19.07 -0.13
N PHE A 125 7.29 -19.05 -1.37
CA PHE A 125 7.56 -20.13 -2.31
C PHE A 125 8.92 -19.89 -2.98
N MET A 126 9.60 -20.97 -3.40
CA MET A 126 10.91 -20.87 -4.07
C MET A 126 10.87 -19.91 -5.28
N GLU A 127 9.79 -19.92 -6.06
CA GLU A 127 9.65 -19.02 -7.21
C GLU A 127 9.58 -17.54 -6.81
N ASP A 128 9.02 -17.26 -5.62
CA ASP A 128 8.96 -15.89 -5.09
C ASP A 128 10.33 -15.45 -4.55
N GLU A 129 11.10 -16.37 -3.94
CA GLU A 129 12.49 -16.10 -3.51
C GLU A 129 13.41 -15.81 -4.70
N GLU A 130 13.32 -16.60 -5.77
CA GLU A 130 14.07 -16.39 -7.01
C GLU A 130 13.73 -15.04 -7.65
N PHE A 131 12.44 -14.69 -7.69
CA PHE A 131 11.98 -13.40 -8.18
C PHE A 131 12.55 -12.23 -7.37
N LEU A 132 12.43 -12.29 -6.04
CA LEU A 132 12.93 -11.23 -5.16
C LEU A 132 14.44 -11.08 -5.27
N SER A 133 15.17 -12.20 -5.32
CA SER A 133 16.63 -12.21 -5.47
C SER A 133 17.10 -11.62 -6.80
N ALA A 134 16.34 -11.83 -7.88
CA ALA A 134 16.62 -11.23 -9.18
C ALA A 134 16.28 -9.73 -9.24
N ALA A 135 15.22 -9.31 -8.56
CA ALA A 135 14.78 -7.91 -8.51
C ALA A 135 15.63 -7.03 -7.58
N PHE A 136 16.10 -7.62 -6.47
CA PHE A 136 16.88 -6.97 -5.42
C PHE A 136 18.11 -7.83 -5.09
N PRO A 137 19.12 -7.89 -5.98
CA PRO A 137 20.33 -8.64 -5.71
C PRO A 137 21.02 -8.09 -4.46
N SER A 138 21.42 -8.97 -3.55
CA SER A 138 22.25 -8.60 -2.39
C SER A 138 23.56 -7.97 -2.88
N GLU A 139 23.94 -6.81 -2.30
CA GLU A 139 25.27 -6.22 -2.51
C GLU A 139 26.40 -7.17 -2.08
#